data_AF-A0A5J4NH69-F1
#
_entry.id   AF-A0A5J4NH69-F1
#
_cell.length_a   1.000
_cell.length_b   1.000
_cell.length_c   1.000
_cell.angle_alpha   90.00
_cell.angle_beta   90.00
_cell.angle_gamma   90.00
#
_symmetry.space_group_name_H-M   'P 1'
#
loop_
_entity.id
_entity.type
_entity.pdbx_description
1 polymer ?
#
loop_
_entity_poly.entity_id
_entity_poly.type
_entity_poly.pdbx_seq_one_letter_code
_entity_poly.pdbx_strand_id
1 'polypeptide(L)'
;MFTKVKFITDEISNFSGSVPGDLEDFKGVDDLEELPEEVVTHLRLLMDVLRHYRSGPLPKTVKMLPHLPAWEGLLGLLKPLEWTVHAYPRIVKIFASKGHEPALQLGAVSILN
;
A
#
# COMPACT_ATOMS: atom_id res chain seq x y z
N MET A 1 -5.85 12.71 -21.10
CA MET A 1 -4.88 11.70 -20.61
C MET A 1 -5.28 10.99 -19.30
N PHE A 2 -6.49 11.18 -18.75
CA PHE A 2 -6.91 10.61 -17.45
C PHE A 2 -7.44 9.16 -17.47
N THR A 3 -7.45 8.50 -18.63
CA THR A 3 -8.19 7.25 -18.81
C THR A 3 -7.43 6.01 -18.29
N LYS A 4 -6.09 6.01 -18.33
CA LYS A 4 -5.26 4.86 -17.91
C LYS A 4 -5.31 4.60 -16.40
N VAL A 5 -5.30 5.65 -15.58
CA VAL A 5 -5.30 5.55 -14.10
C VAL A 5 -6.62 4.99 -13.54
N LYS A 6 -7.76 5.34 -14.17
CA LYS A 6 -9.07 4.80 -13.76
C LYS A 6 -9.17 3.29 -14.00
N PHE A 7 -8.58 2.79 -15.09
CA PHE A 7 -8.65 1.38 -15.47
C PHE A 7 -7.86 0.49 -14.48
N ILE A 8 -6.66 0.93 -14.11
CA ILE A 8 -5.79 0.21 -13.16
C ILE A 8 -6.42 0.10 -11.76
N THR A 9 -7.17 1.12 -11.32
CA THR A 9 -7.83 1.10 -10.01
C THR A 9 -8.95 0.07 -9.92
N ASP A 10 -9.65 -0.21 -11.02
CA ASP A 10 -10.76 -1.17 -11.09
C ASP A 10 -10.26 -2.62 -11.00
N GLU A 11 -9.18 -2.93 -11.73
CA GLU A 11 -8.53 -4.25 -11.72
C GLU A 11 -7.89 -4.58 -10.35
N ILE A 12 -7.19 -3.61 -9.75
CA ILE A 12 -6.60 -3.74 -8.40
C ILE A 12 -7.68 -3.92 -7.32
N SER A 13 -8.88 -3.37 -7.52
CA SER A 13 -9.97 -3.48 -6.53
C SER A 13 -10.52 -4.90 -6.39
N ASN A 14 -10.29 -5.77 -7.38
CA ASN A 14 -10.75 -7.15 -7.42
C ASN A 14 -9.73 -8.19 -6.91
N PHE A 15 -8.53 -7.78 -6.49
CA PHE A 15 -7.60 -8.69 -5.81
C PHE A 15 -8.17 -9.09 -4.45
N SER A 16 -8.88 -10.21 -4.43
CA SER A 16 -9.41 -10.89 -3.24
C SER A 16 -8.45 -11.99 -2.76
N GLY A 17 -7.18 -11.96 -3.20
CA GLY A 17 -6.19 -13.03 -3.09
C GLY A 17 -6.43 -13.91 -1.87
N SER A 18 -6.89 -15.13 -2.12
CA SER A 18 -6.85 -16.18 -1.10
C SER A 18 -5.37 -16.36 -0.79
N VAL A 19 -4.91 -15.75 0.30
CA VAL A 19 -3.53 -15.84 0.76
C VAL A 19 -3.21 -17.33 0.93
N PRO A 20 -2.38 -17.93 0.07
CA PRO A 20 -1.97 -19.31 0.24
C PRO A 20 -0.88 -19.31 1.31
N GLY A 21 -1.12 -19.96 2.44
CA GLY A 21 -0.11 -20.12 3.49
C GLY A 21 -0.50 -19.43 4.79
N ASP A 22 -0.03 -20.03 5.88
CA ASP A 22 -0.23 -19.57 7.25
C ASP A 22 0.28 -18.13 7.39
N LEU A 23 -0.57 -17.23 7.90
CA LEU A 23 -0.33 -15.77 7.93
C LEU A 23 0.91 -15.36 8.74
N GLU A 24 1.52 -16.29 9.46
CA GLU A 24 2.74 -16.12 10.25
C GLU A 24 4.02 -16.01 9.41
N ASP A 25 4.04 -16.55 8.18
CA ASP A 25 5.25 -16.59 7.32
C ASP A 25 5.63 -15.20 6.74
N PHE A 26 4.69 -14.25 6.74
CA PHE A 26 4.94 -12.89 6.25
C PHE A 26 5.68 -11.98 7.24
N LYS A 27 5.99 -12.48 8.45
CA LYS A 27 6.67 -11.72 9.51
C LYS A 27 8.17 -11.63 9.24
N GLY A 28 8.55 -10.91 8.20
CA GLY A 28 9.96 -10.72 7.83
C GLY A 28 10.23 -10.38 6.37
N VAL A 29 9.19 -10.18 5.55
CA VAL A 29 9.38 -9.87 4.13
C VAL A 29 9.89 -8.44 3.96
N ASP A 30 11.21 -8.30 3.80
CA ASP A 30 11.88 -7.06 3.39
C ASP A 30 12.04 -6.98 1.87
N ASP A 31 11.99 -8.14 1.19
CA ASP A 31 12.23 -8.28 -0.23
C ASP A 31 10.98 -8.72 -1.02
N LEU A 32 10.67 -7.98 -2.09
CA LEU A 32 9.59 -8.33 -3.02
C LEU A 32 9.81 -9.71 -3.68
N GLU A 33 11.05 -10.19 -3.78
CA GLU A 33 11.41 -11.42 -4.50
C GLU A 33 11.00 -12.71 -3.76
N GLU A 34 10.77 -12.63 -2.45
CA GLU A 34 10.30 -13.76 -1.64
C GLU A 34 8.78 -13.96 -1.71
N LEU A 35 8.06 -13.01 -2.30
CA LEU A 35 6.61 -13.06 -2.44
C LEU A 35 6.18 -13.80 -3.71
N PRO A 36 5.01 -14.46 -3.70
CA PRO A 36 4.44 -15.04 -4.90
C PRO A 36 4.25 -13.98 -5.99
N GLU A 37 4.52 -14.33 -7.24
CA GLU A 37 4.56 -13.42 -8.40
C GLU A 37 3.27 -12.59 -8.55
N GLU A 38 2.12 -13.17 -8.23
CA GLU A 38 0.82 -12.49 -8.25
C GLU A 38 0.77 -11.31 -7.26
N VAL A 39 1.27 -11.52 -6.04
CA VAL A 39 1.33 -10.49 -5.00
C VAL A 39 2.34 -9.41 -5.37
N VAL A 40 3.49 -9.80 -5.93
CA VAL A 40 4.51 -8.85 -6.40
C VAL A 40 3.95 -7.94 -7.49
N THR A 41 3.26 -8.52 -8.46
CA THR A 41 2.62 -7.77 -9.55
C THR A 41 1.60 -6.79 -8.99
N HIS A 42 0.77 -7.26 -8.04
CA HIS A 42 -0.22 -6.42 -7.37
C HIS A 42 0.40 -5.25 -6.58
N LEU A 43 1.46 -5.52 -5.82
CA LEU A 43 2.19 -4.48 -5.06
C LEU A 43 2.85 -3.46 -6.00
N ARG A 44 3.43 -3.91 -7.13
CA ARG A 44 4.01 -3.01 -8.15
C ARG A 44 2.96 -2.08 -8.76
N LEU A 45 1.78 -2.61 -9.08
CA LEU A 45 0.67 -1.80 -9.58
C LEU A 45 0.18 -0.79 -8.53
N LEU A 46 0.11 -1.20 -7.26
CA LEU A 46 -0.23 -0.31 -6.16
C LEU A 46 0.78 0.82 -5.99
N MET A 47 2.08 0.54 -6.05
CA MET A 47 3.13 1.55 -6.00
C MET A 47 2.95 2.60 -7.12
N ASP A 48 2.70 2.16 -8.36
CA ASP A 48 2.47 3.07 -9.49
C ASP A 48 1.24 3.96 -9.27
N VAL A 49 0.15 3.39 -8.74
CA VAL A 49 -1.05 4.16 -8.38
C VAL A 49 -0.74 5.21 -7.33
N LEU A 50 -0.01 4.86 -6.26
CA LEU A 50 0.29 5.77 -5.16
C LEU A 50 1.24 6.91 -5.57
N ARG A 51 2.16 6.66 -6.50
CA ARG A 51 3.06 7.66 -7.11
C ARG A 51 2.33 8.67 -7.99
N HIS A 52 1.18 8.30 -8.57
CA HIS A 52 0.39 9.19 -9.45
C HIS A 52 -0.95 9.61 -8.84
N TYR A 53 -1.23 9.20 -7.61
CA TYR A 53 -2.52 9.44 -6.97
C TYR A 53 -2.75 10.94 -6.72
N ARG A 54 -3.91 11.43 -7.14
CA ARG A 54 -4.31 12.84 -6.92
C ARG A 54 -5.65 12.97 -6.21
N SER A 55 -6.62 12.16 -6.63
CA SER A 55 -8.01 12.23 -6.20
C SER A 55 -8.74 10.92 -6.49
N GLY A 56 -9.81 10.65 -5.74
CA GLY A 56 -10.64 9.46 -5.92
C GLY A 56 -10.56 8.48 -4.74
N PRO A 57 -11.29 7.37 -4.79
CA PRO A 57 -11.19 6.34 -3.77
C PRO A 57 -9.79 5.71 -3.80
N LEU A 58 -9.18 5.52 -2.63
CA LEU A 58 -7.99 4.68 -2.54
C LEU A 58 -8.36 3.22 -2.87
N PRO A 59 -7.43 2.44 -3.46
CA PRO A 59 -7.64 1.02 -3.73
C PRO A 59 -8.06 0.25 -2.47
N LYS A 60 -8.90 -0.78 -2.65
CA LYS A 60 -9.39 -1.60 -1.54
C LYS A 60 -8.23 -2.23 -0.76
N THR A 61 -7.19 -2.70 -1.44
CA THR A 61 -6.00 -3.30 -0.81
C THR A 61 -5.32 -2.36 0.18
N VAL A 62 -5.15 -1.07 -0.17
CA VAL A 62 -4.53 -0.08 0.72
C VAL A 62 -5.38 0.15 1.97
N LYS A 63 -6.71 0.10 1.85
CA LYS A 63 -7.62 0.24 3.00
C LYS A 63 -7.63 -1.00 3.89
N MET A 64 -7.36 -2.18 3.33
CA MET A 64 -7.27 -3.44 4.06
C MET A 64 -5.91 -3.64 4.73
N LEU A 65 -4.86 -2.93 4.27
CA LEU A 65 -3.50 -3.05 4.80
C LEU A 65 -3.41 -3.02 6.33
N PRO A 66 -4.02 -2.07 7.08
CA PRO A 66 -3.93 -2.05 8.55
C PRO A 66 -4.58 -3.26 9.24
N HIS A 67 -5.38 -4.06 8.53
CA HIS A 67 -5.99 -5.27 9.08
C HIS A 67 -5.11 -6.52 8.89
N LEU A 68 -4.02 -6.42 8.13
CA LEU A 68 -3.12 -7.55 7.87
C LEU A 68 -2.08 -7.66 9.00
N PRO A 69 -1.73 -8.87 9.47
CA PRO A 69 -0.75 -9.04 10.55
C PRO A 69 0.67 -8.58 10.18
N ALA A 70 1.04 -8.66 8.90
CA ALA A 70 2.35 -8.23 8.37
C ALA A 70 2.31 -6.87 7.65
N TRP A 71 1.41 -5.97 8.08
CA TRP A 71 1.20 -4.68 7.41
C TRP A 71 2.44 -3.79 7.39
N GLU A 72 3.31 -3.89 8.39
CA GLU A 72 4.53 -3.07 8.52
C GLU A 72 5.53 -3.38 7.39
N GLY A 73 5.80 -4.66 7.11
CA GLY A 73 6.67 -5.08 6.00
C GLY A 73 6.07 -4.70 4.66
N LEU A 74 4.77 -4.99 4.46
CA LEU A 74 4.05 -4.62 3.23
C LEU A 74 4.06 -3.10 2.99
N LEU A 75 3.94 -2.30 4.04
CA LEU A 75 4.00 -0.85 3.95
C LEU A 75 5.39 -0.37 3.52
N GLY A 76 6.46 -1.00 4.03
CA GLY A 76 7.84 -0.76 3.59
C GLY A 76 8.04 -1.05 2.10
N LEU A 77 7.54 -2.18 1.63
CA LEU A 77 7.61 -2.59 0.21
C LEU A 77 6.88 -1.62 -0.73
N LEU A 78 5.84 -0.93 -0.24
CA LEU A 78 5.09 0.07 -1.02
C LEU A 78 5.83 1.41 -1.21
N LYS A 79 7.06 1.54 -0.69
CA LYS A 79 7.93 2.71 -0.86
C LYS A 79 7.23 4.04 -0.52
N PRO A 80 6.89 4.25 0.76
CA PRO A 80 6.08 5.39 1.17
C PRO A 80 6.68 6.76 0.87
N LEU A 81 8.01 6.85 0.76
CA LEU A 81 8.73 8.07 0.39
C LEU A 81 8.45 8.53 -1.04
N GLU A 82 7.99 7.64 -1.92
CA GLU A 82 7.68 7.95 -3.32
C GLU A 82 6.20 8.28 -3.54
N TRP A 83 5.39 8.24 -2.48
CA TRP A 83 3.98 8.56 -2.59
C TRP A 83 3.77 10.05 -2.84
N THR A 84 2.67 10.38 -3.53
CA THR A 84 2.27 11.78 -3.66
C THR A 84 1.89 12.38 -2.31
N VAL A 85 2.05 13.70 -2.22
CA VAL A 85 1.54 14.53 -1.10
C VAL A 85 0.03 14.40 -0.88
N HIS A 86 -0.71 13.88 -1.86
CA HIS A 86 -2.15 13.64 -1.76
C HIS A 86 -2.51 12.25 -1.22
N ALA A 87 -1.67 11.24 -1.50
CA ALA A 87 -1.86 9.87 -1.01
C ALA A 87 -1.50 9.74 0.47
N TYR A 88 -0.34 10.30 0.84
CA TYR A 88 0.23 10.20 2.17
C TYR A 88 -0.76 10.53 3.32
N PRO A 89 -1.37 11.73 3.38
CA PRO A 89 -2.27 12.07 4.50
C PRO A 89 -3.54 11.21 4.53
N ARG A 90 -4.00 10.70 3.38
CA ARG A 90 -5.19 9.83 3.32
C ARG A 90 -4.88 8.45 3.87
N ILE A 91 -3.72 7.90 3.55
CA ILE A 91 -3.28 6.60 4.05
C ILE A 91 -3.01 6.69 5.56
N VAL A 92 -2.27 7.72 6.00
CA VAL A 92 -2.04 8.00 7.43
C VAL A 92 -3.36 8.04 8.19
N LYS A 93 -4.38 8.74 7.66
CA LYS A 93 -5.70 8.80 8.30
C LYS A 93 -6.36 7.42 8.43
N ILE A 94 -6.23 6.55 7.43
CA ILE A 94 -6.78 5.18 7.47
C ILE A 94 -6.13 4.38 8.60
N PHE A 95 -4.80 4.41 8.68
CA PHE A 95 -4.05 3.68 9.70
C PHE A 95 -4.26 4.23 11.11
N ALA A 96 -4.25 5.56 11.27
CA ALA A 96 -4.56 6.22 12.54
C ALA A 96 -5.98 5.88 13.03
N SER A 97 -6.96 5.77 12.12
CA SER A 97 -8.34 5.38 12.46
C SER A 97 -8.44 3.93 12.98
N LYS A 98 -7.41 3.12 12.77
CA LYS A 98 -7.32 1.73 13.25
C LYS A 98 -6.42 1.58 14.48
N GLY A 99 -5.92 2.69 15.04
CA GLY A 99 -5.04 2.67 16.21
C GLY A 99 -3.59 2.32 15.90
N HIS A 100 -3.20 2.27 14.62
CA HIS A 100 -1.80 2.19 14.24
C HIS A 100 -1.21 3.60 14.23
N GLU A 101 0.08 3.74 14.55
CA GLU A 101 0.80 5.01 14.43
C GLU A 101 1.66 5.01 13.15
N PRO A 102 1.03 5.17 11.97
CA PRO A 102 1.75 5.14 10.69
C PRO A 102 2.71 6.32 10.56
N ALA A 103 2.50 7.40 11.33
CA ALA A 103 3.28 8.63 11.27
C ALA A 103 4.73 8.44 11.71
N LEU A 104 5.02 7.54 12.66
CA LEU A 104 6.39 7.25 13.10
C LEU A 104 7.21 6.54 12.01
N GLN A 105 6.58 5.65 11.24
CA GLN A 105 7.24 4.90 10.16
C GLN A 105 7.30 5.66 8.83
N LEU A 106 6.31 6.50 8.57
CA LEU A 106 6.20 7.24 7.31
C LEU A 106 6.86 8.65 7.36
N GLY A 107 7.08 9.21 8.56
CA GLY A 107 7.06 10.66 8.75
C GLY A 107 8.29 11.32 9.38
N ALA A 108 9.50 10.74 9.29
CA ALA A 108 10.69 11.44 9.77
C ALA A 108 11.29 12.46 8.77
N VAL A 109 10.89 12.50 7.49
CA VAL A 109 11.67 13.25 6.47
C VAL A 109 10.92 14.31 5.66
N SER A 110 9.59 14.26 5.49
CA SER A 110 8.95 15.09 4.45
C SER A 110 8.20 16.36 4.91
N ILE A 111 8.24 16.75 6.19
CA ILE A 111 7.45 17.89 6.71
C ILE A 111 8.31 19.07 7.19
N LEU A 112 9.60 19.12 6.85
CA LEU A 112 10.54 20.18 7.25
C LEU A 112 11.43 20.74 6.12
N ASN A 113 11.02 20.69 4.85
CA ASN A 113 11.74 21.43 3.80
C ASN A 113 10.80 22.11 2.80
#